data_AF-A0A2A4P1Z9-F1
#
_entry.id   AF-A0A2A4P1Z9-F1
#
_cell.length_a   1.000
_cell.length_b   1.000
_cell.length_c   1.000
_cell.angle_alpha   90.00
_cell.angle_beta   90.00
_cell.angle_gamma   90.00
#
_symmetry.space_group_name_H-M   'P 1'
#
loop_
_entity.id
_entity.type
_entity.pdbx_description
1 polymer ?
#
loop_
_entity_poly.entity_id
_entity_poly.type
_entity_poly.pdbx_seq_one_letter_code
_entity_poly.pdbx_strand_id
1 'polypeptide(L)'
;MFSEVLWGGHFARSLRTADGTAIHVVYEGKDARQLFSPADLRERTDIAQQESTRSENLHLRLDNEHERLAATALAAMSAAIDDTTQSNLENLGYFDQGEEE
;
A
#
# COMPACT_ATOMS: atom_id res chain seq x y z
N MET A 1 5.66 -7.61 -3.67
CA MET A 1 4.67 -6.66 -4.21
C MET A 1 3.89 -6.08 -3.06
N PHE A 2 3.86 -4.76 -2.96
CA PHE A 2 3.06 -4.00 -2.00
C PHE A 2 1.74 -3.56 -2.67
N SER A 3 0.66 -3.49 -1.91
CA SER A 3 -0.62 -2.89 -2.33
C SER A 3 -1.33 -2.25 -1.14
N GLU A 4 -2.05 -1.18 -1.38
CA GLU A 4 -2.86 -0.47 -0.38
C GLU A 4 -4.19 -0.04 -0.99
N VAL A 5 -5.27 -0.16 -0.21
CA VAL A 5 -6.59 0.39 -0.52
C VAL A 5 -7.09 1.17 0.69
N LEU A 6 -7.66 2.35 0.43
CA LEU A 6 -8.23 3.25 1.43
C LEU A 6 -9.72 3.46 1.10
N TRP A 7 -10.60 3.38 2.11
CA TRP A 7 -12.04 3.65 1.92
C TRP A 7 -12.70 4.14 3.21
N GLY A 8 -13.28 5.35 3.20
CA GLY A 8 -14.11 5.84 4.30
C GLY A 8 -13.45 5.80 5.68
N GLY A 9 -12.15 6.12 5.78
CA GLY A 9 -11.38 6.06 7.03
C GLY A 9 -10.83 4.67 7.39
N HIS A 10 -11.03 3.68 6.53
CA HIS A 10 -10.48 2.33 6.66
C HIS A 10 -9.33 2.09 5.69
N PHE A 11 -8.53 1.07 5.97
CA PHE A 11 -7.49 0.63 5.04
C PHE A 11 -7.26 -0.88 5.08
N ALA A 12 -6.71 -1.38 3.97
CA ALA A 12 -6.09 -2.69 3.86
C ALA A 12 -4.75 -2.53 3.14
N ARG A 13 -3.69 -3.08 3.72
CA ARG A 13 -2.34 -3.09 3.17
C ARG A 13 -1.88 -4.53 3.04
N SER A 14 -1.22 -4.86 1.95
CA SER A 14 -0.64 -6.19 1.75
C SER A 14 0.77 -6.13 1.19
N LEU A 15 1.60 -7.06 1.64
CA LEU A 15 2.95 -7.27 1.14
C LEU A 15 3.13 -8.75 0.85
N ARG A 16 3.22 -9.08 -0.45
CA ARG A 16 3.56 -10.42 -0.92
C ARG A 16 5.04 -10.52 -1.23
N THR A 17 5.71 -11.52 -0.66
CA THR A 17 7.13 -11.82 -0.84
C THR A 17 7.32 -13.31 -1.13
N ALA A 18 8.55 -13.74 -1.41
CA ALA A 18 8.88 -15.18 -1.44
C ALA A 18 8.62 -15.85 -0.07
N ASP A 19 8.67 -15.07 1.01
CA ASP A 19 8.42 -15.50 2.38
C ASP A 19 6.94 -15.37 2.77
N GLY A 20 6.02 -15.17 1.83
CA GLY A 20 4.57 -15.22 2.08
C GLY A 20 3.91 -13.87 1.97
N THR A 21 2.64 -13.81 2.39
CA THR A 21 1.81 -12.61 2.30
C THR A 21 1.44 -12.12 3.70
N ALA A 22 1.84 -10.90 4.05
CA ALA A 22 1.33 -10.19 5.22
C ALA A 22 0.20 -9.25 4.81
N ILE A 23 -0.87 -9.21 5.61
CA ILE A 23 -2.01 -8.32 5.40
C ILE A 23 -2.33 -7.61 6.72
N HIS A 24 -2.44 -6.28 6.65
CA HIS A 24 -2.87 -5.44 7.77
C HIS A 24 -4.14 -4.68 7.37
N VAL A 25 -5.22 -4.88 8.13
CA VAL A 25 -6.53 -4.26 7.89
C VAL A 25 -6.97 -3.51 9.13
N VAL A 26 -7.39 -2.26 8.95
CA VAL A 26 -8.10 -1.49 9.97
C VAL A 26 -9.49 -1.11 9.45
N TYR A 27 -10.53 -1.65 10.10
CA TYR A 27 -11.92 -1.50 9.68
C TYR A 27 -12.87 -1.47 10.90
N GLU A 28 -13.78 -0.49 10.97
CA GLU A 28 -14.76 -0.36 12.08
C GLU A 28 -14.13 -0.48 13.49
N GLY A 29 -12.96 0.11 13.71
CA GLY A 29 -12.24 0.05 14.99
C GLY A 29 -11.57 -1.30 15.28
N LYS A 30 -11.58 -2.25 14.35
CA LYS A 30 -10.81 -3.50 14.42
C LYS A 30 -9.46 -3.31 13.73
N ASP A 31 -8.42 -3.85 14.35
CA ASP A 31 -7.08 -3.99 13.80
C ASP A 31 -6.78 -5.48 13.64
N ALA A 32 -6.54 -5.91 12.40
CA ALA A 32 -6.26 -7.30 12.06
C ALA A 32 -4.94 -7.39 11.29
N ARG A 33 -4.06 -8.25 11.77
CA ARG A 33 -2.76 -8.58 11.16
C ARG A 33 -2.71 -10.07 10.87
N GLN A 34 -2.63 -10.43 9.59
CA GLN A 34 -2.71 -11.80 9.12
C GLN A 34 -1.44 -12.17 8.35
N LEU A 35 -1.09 -13.45 8.40
CA LEU A 35 0.03 -14.00 7.65
C LEU A 35 -0.43 -15.25 6.91
N PHE A 36 -0.11 -15.33 5.62
CA PHE A 36 -0.39 -16.49 4.78
C PHE A 36 0.91 -17.10 4.23
N SER A 37 0.96 -18.42 4.22
CA SER A 37 2.07 -19.19 3.66
C SER A 37 2.24 -18.91 2.15
N PRO A 38 3.47 -18.89 1.61
CA PRO A 38 3.71 -18.80 0.17
C PRO A 38 3.00 -19.90 -0.64
N ALA A 39 2.75 -21.06 -0.03
CA ALA A 39 2.06 -22.18 -0.65
C ALA A 39 0.53 -22.00 -0.66
N ASP A 40 -0.01 -21.12 0.18
CA ASP A 40 -1.45 -20.84 0.25
C ASP A 40 -1.83 -19.71 -0.70
N LEU A 41 -1.90 -20.04 -1.99
CA LEU A 41 -2.24 -19.11 -3.07
C LEU A 41 -3.64 -18.47 -2.93
N ARG A 42 -4.49 -19.02 -2.04
CA ARG A 42 -5.86 -18.58 -1.83
C ARG A 42 -6.06 -17.92 -0.46
N GLU A 43 -5.01 -17.75 0.33
CA GLU A 43 -5.03 -17.01 1.60
C GLU A 43 -6.16 -17.51 2.52
N ARG A 44 -6.28 -18.83 2.65
CA ARG A 44 -7.35 -19.51 3.40
C ARG A 44 -7.01 -19.70 4.87
N THR A 45 -5.73 -19.87 5.19
CA THR A 45 -5.28 -20.22 6.53
C THR A 45 -4.35 -19.13 7.07
N ASP A 46 -4.84 -18.40 8.06
CA ASP A 46 -4.02 -17.45 8.81
C ASP A 46 -3.06 -18.22 9.73
N ILE A 47 -1.76 -18.03 9.51
CA ILE A 47 -0.66 -18.66 10.25
C ILE A 47 0.09 -17.65 11.14
N ALA A 48 -0.42 -16.42 11.32
CA ALA A 48 0.28 -15.35 12.05
C ALA A 48 0.69 -15.73 13.48
N GLN A 49 -0.19 -16.44 14.20
CA GLN A 49 0.09 -16.90 15.57
C GLN A 49 1.05 -18.09 15.62
N GLN A 50 1.09 -18.90 14.55
CA GLN A 50 1.93 -20.10 14.46
C GLN A 50 3.37 -19.73 14.11
N GLU A 51 3.55 -18.65 13.33
CA GLU A 51 4.85 -18.15 12.89
C GLU A 51 5.07 -16.69 13.33
N SER A 52 4.98 -16.42 14.64
CA SER A 52 4.99 -15.06 15.20
C SER A 52 6.18 -14.20 14.74
N THR A 53 7.41 -14.73 14.83
CA THR A 53 8.62 -13.99 14.40
C THR A 53 8.60 -13.64 12.91
N ARG A 54 8.14 -14.55 12.05
CA ARG A 54 8.02 -14.27 10.61
C ARG A 54 6.92 -13.26 10.35
N SER A 55 5.80 -13.37 11.07
CA SER A 55 4.70 -12.42 11.02
C SER A 55 5.16 -11.01 11.38
N GLU A 56 5.84 -10.85 12.51
CA GLU A 56 6.40 -9.57 12.95
C GLU A 56 7.36 -8.98 11.92
N ASN A 57 8.30 -9.79 11.40
CA ASN A 57 9.26 -9.34 10.40
C ASN A 57 8.60 -8.87 9.10
N LEU A 58 7.59 -9.61 8.61
CA LEU A 58 6.89 -9.22 7.38
C LEU A 58 5.97 -8.02 7.59
N HIS A 59 5.35 -7.87 8.75
CA HIS A 59 4.57 -6.68 9.08
C HIS A 59 5.46 -5.44 9.23
N LEU A 60 6.66 -5.57 9.82
CA LEU A 60 7.63 -4.47 9.84
C LEU A 60 8.02 -4.04 8.42
N ARG A 61 8.25 -5.00 7.51
CA ARG A 61 8.53 -4.70 6.11
C ARG A 61 7.34 -4.05 5.40
N LEU A 62 6.12 -4.48 5.71
CA LEU A 62 4.89 -3.89 5.19
C LEU A 62 4.77 -2.42 5.60
N ASP A 63 4.98 -2.13 6.88
CA ASP A 63 4.91 -0.78 7.44
C ASP A 63 6.01 0.12 6.81
N ASN A 64 7.24 -0.39 6.66
CA ASN A 64 8.32 0.34 5.99
C ASN A 64 8.03 0.66 4.51
N GLU A 65 7.42 -0.26 3.75
CA GLU A 65 7.05 0.02 2.35
C GLU A 65 5.96 1.09 2.25
N HIS A 66 4.98 1.08 3.18
CA HIS A 66 3.98 2.12 3.26
C HIS A 66 4.63 3.48 3.56
N GLU A 67 5.50 3.58 4.57
CA GLU A 67 6.20 4.82 4.90
C GLU A 67 7.04 5.34 3.73
N ARG A 68 7.75 4.45 3.03
CA ARG A 68 8.54 4.80 1.84
C ARG A 68 7.67 5.38 0.72
N LEU A 69 6.52 4.75 0.44
CA LEU A 69 5.60 5.23 -0.58
C LEU A 69 4.93 6.54 -0.18
N ALA A 70 4.51 6.68 1.08
CA ALA A 70 3.94 7.93 1.60
C ALA A 70 4.94 9.09 1.51
N ALA A 71 6.20 8.85 1.89
CA ALA A 71 7.27 9.84 1.75
C ALA A 71 7.53 10.23 0.29
N THR A 72 7.48 9.26 -0.63
CA THR A 72 7.64 9.50 -2.07
C THR A 72 6.47 10.34 -2.62
N ALA A 73 5.24 10.05 -2.20
CA ALA A 73 4.07 10.83 -2.57
C ALA A 73 4.15 12.28 -2.06
N LEU A 74 4.53 12.48 -0.79
CA LEU A 74 4.74 13.81 -0.22
C LEU A 74 5.83 14.59 -0.96
N ALA A 75 6.96 13.94 -1.28
CA ALA A 75 8.03 14.55 -2.04
C ALA A 75 7.55 14.99 -3.44
N ALA A 76 6.81 14.12 -4.15
CA ALA A 76 6.23 14.43 -5.45
C ALA A 76 5.24 15.60 -5.39
N MET A 77 4.39 15.68 -4.36
CA MET A 77 3.47 16.82 -4.16
C MET A 77 4.20 18.13 -3.90
N SER A 78 5.35 18.08 -3.23
CA SER A 78 6.15 19.27 -2.90
C SER A 78 7.12 19.70 -4.01
N ALA A 79 7.30 18.87 -5.04
CA ALA A 79 8.21 19.17 -6.12
C ALA A 79 7.64 20.31 -6.97
N ALA A 80 8.37 21.43 -7.03
CA ALA A 80 8.09 22.47 -8.00
C ALA A 80 8.29 21.88 -9.40
N ILE A 81 7.22 21.81 -10.18
CA ILE A 81 7.26 21.46 -11.60
C ILE A 81 7.47 22.74 -12.40
N ASP A 82 8.47 22.75 -13.27
CA ASP A 82 8.68 23.85 -14.21
C ASP A 82 7.66 23.82 -15.35
N ASP A 83 7.48 24.98 -16.01
CA ASP A 83 6.49 25.15 -17.08
C ASP A 83 6.66 24.14 -18.23
N THR A 84 7.89 23.68 -18.46
CA THR A 84 8.20 22.70 -19.50
C THR A 84 7.69 21.31 -19.12
N THR A 85 7.91 20.90 -17.87
CA THR A 85 7.42 19.62 -17.33
C THR A 85 5.90 19.62 -17.23
N GLN A 86 5.31 20.74 -16.80
CA GLN A 86 3.86 20.90 -16.77
C GLN A 86 3.22 20.74 -18.16
N SER A 87 3.71 21.46 -19.17
CA SER A 87 3.17 21.36 -20.53
C SER A 87 3.31 19.96 -21.14
N ASN A 88 4.38 19.22 -20.78
CA ASN A 88 4.55 17.84 -21.21
C ASN A 88 3.55 16.88 -20.55
N LEU A 89 3.17 17.11 -19.29
CA LEU A 89 2.18 16.29 -18.57
C LEU A 89 0.75 16.55 -19.04
N GLU A 90 0.42 17.80 -19.37
CA GLU A 90 -0.88 18.19 -19.94
C GLU A 90 -1.16 17.45 -21.27
N ASN A 91 -0.16 17.31 -22.13
CA ASN A 91 -0.28 16.58 -23.41
C ASN A 91 -0.45 15.06 -23.27
N LEU A 92 -0.20 14.51 -22.07
CA LEU A 92 -0.37 13.09 -21.78
C LEU A 92 -1.74 12.76 -21.16
N GLY A 93 -2.60 13.76 -20.97
CA GLY A 93 -3.95 13.56 -20.41
C GLY A 93 -3.99 13.26 -18.92
N TYR A 94 -2.92 13.58 -18.18
CA TYR A 94 -2.87 13.44 -16.72
C TYR A 94 -3.44 14.65 -15.96
N PHE A 95 -3.89 15.67 -16.69
CA PHE A 95 -4.72 16.72 -16.11
C PHE A 95 -6.18 16.30 -16.20
N ASP A 96 -6.81 16.22 -15.02
CA ASP A 96 -8.25 16.25 -14.88
C ASP A 96 -8.72 17.53 -15.59
N GLN A 97 -9.31 17.39 -16.77
CA GLN A 97 -10.14 18.44 -17.32
C GLN A 97 -11.27 18.56 -16.31
N GLY A 98 -11.17 19.58 -15.43
CA GLY A 98 -12.19 19.85 -14.45
C GLY A 98 -13.54 19.72 -15.12
N GLU A 99 -14.44 18.97 -14.50
CA GLU A 99 -15.86 19.00 -14.83
C GLU A 99 -16.30 20.47 -14.78
N GLU A 100 -16.26 21.14 -15.94
CA GLU A 100 -16.92 22.42 -16.15
C GLU A 100 -18.43 22.14 -16.09
N GLU A 101 -19.08 22.84 -15.17
CA GLU A 101 -20.52 22.82 -14.85
C GLU A 101 -21.47 22.83 -16.07
#